data_AF-A0A660VZ94-F1
#
_entry.id   AF-A0A660VZ94-F1
#
_cell.length_a   1.000
_cell.length_b   1.000
_cell.length_c   1.000
_cell.angle_alpha   90.00
_cell.angle_beta   90.00
_cell.angle_gamma   90.00
#
_symmetry.space_group_name_H-M   'P 1'
#
loop_
_entity.id
_entity.type
_entity.pdbx_description
1 polymer ?
#
loop_
_entity_poly.entity_id
_entity_poly.type
_entity_poly.pdbx_seq_one_letter_code
_entity_poly.pdbx_strand_id
1 'polypeptide(L)'
;MVVDPSVSHELKEFGARLAPLCDRVQFIPRMQRGRRTRPCREPSRGLAVVLSDGRVTTCCADVRGELGLGHVDDATLSQLYAARPWRELRSRQHSLQLPSPCAECSECSVPGVSARFA
;
A
#
# COMPACT_ATOMS: atom_id res chain seq x y z
N MET A 1 -9.91 3.47 -5.08
CA MET A 1 -10.71 4.05 -3.99
C MET A 1 -12.16 3.80 -4.35
N VAL A 2 -12.93 3.13 -3.49
CA VAL A 2 -14.38 3.16 -3.64
C VAL A 2 -14.81 4.50 -3.05
N VAL A 3 -15.13 5.43 -3.93
CA VAL A 3 -15.60 6.75 -3.56
C VAL A 3 -17.05 6.59 -3.16
N ASP A 4 -17.43 7.01 -1.95
CA ASP A 4 -18.84 7.04 -1.62
C ASP A 4 -19.56 7.99 -2.61
N PRO A 5 -20.76 7.64 -3.09
CA PRO A 5 -21.52 8.51 -3.97
C PRO A 5 -21.63 9.95 -3.45
N SER A 6 -21.68 10.15 -2.12
CA SER A 6 -21.78 11.45 -1.46
C SER A 6 -20.63 12.42 -1.77
N VAL A 7 -19.40 11.95 -1.99
CA VAL A 7 -18.23 12.81 -2.28
C VAL A 7 -17.77 12.71 -3.74
N SER A 8 -18.52 11.97 -4.57
CA SER A 8 -18.16 11.71 -5.97
C SER A 8 -18.09 12.98 -6.83
N HIS A 9 -18.93 13.98 -6.54
CA HIS A 9 -18.94 15.26 -7.25
C HIS A 9 -17.68 16.09 -6.95
N GLU A 10 -17.35 16.27 -5.68
CA GLU A 10 -16.19 17.06 -5.23
C GLU A 10 -14.87 16.49 -5.77
N LEU A 11 -14.74 15.16 -5.78
CA LEU A 11 -13.54 14.51 -6.34
C LEU A 11 -13.45 14.65 -7.86
N LYS A 12 -14.57 14.67 -8.58
CA LYS A 12 -14.58 14.95 -10.02
C LYS A 12 -14.15 16.38 -10.31
N GLU A 13 -14.66 17.35 -9.58
CA GLU A 13 -14.25 18.76 -9.71
C GLU A 13 -12.76 18.93 -9.38
N PHE A 14 -12.29 18.32 -8.29
CA PHE A 14 -10.88 18.35 -7.91
C PHE A 14 -10.00 17.69 -8.97
N GLY A 15 -10.42 16.55 -9.50
CA GLY A 15 -9.72 15.86 -10.59
C GLY A 15 -9.65 16.69 -11.86
N ALA A 16 -10.75 17.33 -12.27
CA ALA A 16 -10.82 18.19 -13.45
C ALA A 16 -9.88 19.40 -13.34
N ARG A 17 -9.74 19.98 -12.14
CA ARG A 17 -8.79 21.06 -11.88
C ARG A 17 -7.33 20.65 -12.05
N LEU A 18 -6.99 19.40 -11.72
CA LEU A 18 -5.63 18.88 -11.81
C LEU A 18 -5.29 18.26 -13.17
N ALA A 19 -6.29 17.87 -13.96
CA ALA A 19 -6.10 17.20 -15.25
C ALA A 19 -5.19 17.95 -16.24
N PRO A 20 -5.21 19.30 -16.34
CA PRO A 20 -4.29 20.01 -17.23
C PRO A 20 -2.83 19.99 -16.77
N LEU A 21 -2.56 19.61 -15.53
CA LEU A 21 -1.23 19.69 -14.90
C LEU A 21 -0.52 18.33 -14.83
N CYS A 22 -1.21 17.23 -15.11
CA CYS A 22 -0.65 15.89 -14.99
C CYS A 22 -1.36 14.87 -15.88
N ASP A 23 -0.63 13.85 -16.34
CA ASP A 23 -1.20 12.79 -17.19
C ASP A 23 -2.22 11.91 -16.46
N ARG A 24 -2.12 11.83 -15.12
CA ARG A 24 -2.99 10.99 -14.29
C ARG A 24 -3.17 11.54 -12.87
N VAL A 25 -4.43 11.71 -12.49
CA VAL A 25 -4.82 11.94 -11.09
C VAL A 25 -5.27 10.62 -10.47
N GLN A 26 -4.65 10.23 -9.35
CA GLN A 26 -5.06 9.06 -8.58
C GLN A 26 -5.24 9.42 -7.11
N PHE A 27 -6.44 9.20 -6.59
CA PHE A 27 -6.73 9.35 -5.17
C PHE A 27 -6.41 8.06 -4.41
N ILE A 28 -5.64 8.18 -3.34
CA ILE A 28 -5.28 7.09 -2.43
C ILE A 28 -5.69 7.46 -1.00
N PRO A 29 -6.15 6.51 -0.18
CA PRO A 29 -6.41 6.79 1.23
C PRO A 29 -5.16 7.28 1.93
N ARG A 30 -5.36 8.27 2.80
CA ARG A 30 -4.29 8.77 3.66
C ARG A 30 -3.95 7.68 4.68
N MET A 31 -2.71 7.22 4.65
CA MET A 31 -2.18 6.38 5.71
C MET A 31 -1.87 7.27 6.93
N GLN A 32 -2.21 6.77 8.12
CA GLN A 32 -1.95 7.44 9.39
C GLN A 32 -1.32 6.46 10.37
N ARG A 33 -0.63 7.00 11.39
CA ARG A 33 -0.19 6.18 12.51
C ARG A 33 -1.40 5.73 13.31
N GLY A 34 -1.49 4.45 13.61
CA GLY A 34 -2.57 3.86 14.38
C GLY A 34 -2.60 2.34 14.26
N ARG A 35 -3.23 1.69 15.24
CA ARG A 35 -3.36 0.22 15.25
C ARG A 35 -4.14 -0.25 14.02
N ARG A 36 -3.54 -1.13 13.24
CA ARG A 36 -4.21 -1.79 12.12
C ARG A 36 -5.05 -2.97 12.59
N THR A 37 -6.29 -3.03 12.11
CA THR A 37 -7.26 -4.09 12.44
C THR A 37 -7.66 -4.96 11.24
N ARG A 38 -7.14 -4.65 10.05
CA ARG A 38 -7.44 -5.34 8.79
C ARG A 38 -6.16 -5.64 8.01
N PRO A 39 -6.10 -6.74 7.24
CA PRO A 39 -4.94 -7.07 6.43
C PRO A 39 -4.72 -6.04 5.32
N CYS A 40 -3.45 -5.71 5.09
CA CYS A 40 -3.00 -5.01 3.90
C CYS A 40 -2.94 -6.01 2.73
N ARG A 41 -3.51 -5.67 1.57
CA ARG A 41 -3.58 -6.59 0.41
C ARG A 41 -2.41 -6.41 -0.56
N GLU A 42 -1.62 -5.35 -0.40
CA GLU A 42 -0.48 -4.99 -1.23
C GLU A 42 0.53 -6.14 -1.35
N PRO A 43 0.92 -6.83 -0.24
CA PRO A 43 1.78 -8.00 -0.34
C PRO A 43 1.18 -9.12 -1.20
N SER A 44 -0.14 -9.32 -1.18
CA SER A 44 -0.82 -10.36 -1.97
C SER A 44 -1.11 -9.96 -3.41
N ARG A 45 -1.08 -8.66 -3.72
CA ARG A 45 -1.18 -8.15 -5.10
C ARG A 45 0.16 -8.14 -5.83
N GLY A 46 1.26 -8.46 -5.14
CA GLY A 46 2.61 -8.40 -5.71
C GLY A 46 3.15 -6.99 -5.88
N LEU A 47 2.66 -6.02 -5.10
CA LEU A 47 3.25 -4.67 -5.12
C LEU A 47 4.69 -4.76 -4.64
N ALA A 48 5.63 -4.38 -5.52
CA ALA A 48 7.04 -4.22 -5.19
C ALA A 48 7.40 -2.74 -5.20
N VAL A 49 8.04 -2.31 -4.13
CA VAL A 49 8.68 -1.00 -4.02
C VAL A 49 10.17 -1.26 -3.88
N VAL A 50 10.94 -0.75 -4.84
CA VAL A 50 12.39 -0.83 -4.83
C VAL A 50 12.93 0.44 -4.19
N LEU A 51 13.69 0.30 -3.12
CA LEU A 51 14.37 1.41 -2.47
C LEU A 51 15.58 1.84 -3.30
N SER A 52 16.11 3.05 -3.04
CA SER A 52 17.22 3.61 -3.80
C SER A 52 18.51 2.78 -3.72
N ASP A 53 18.63 1.93 -2.70
CA ASP A 53 19.75 1.02 -2.50
C ASP A 53 19.52 -0.38 -3.08
N GLY A 54 18.42 -0.60 -3.81
CA GLY A 54 18.10 -1.87 -4.46
C GLY A 54 17.34 -2.88 -3.59
N ARG A 55 17.15 -2.61 -2.29
CA ARG A 55 16.29 -3.44 -1.43
C ARG A 55 14.83 -3.36 -1.88
N VAL A 56 14.12 -4.48 -1.77
CA VAL A 56 12.70 -4.59 -2.13
C VAL A 56 11.82 -4.67 -0.89
N THR A 57 10.72 -3.91 -0.89
CA THR A 57 9.63 -3.95 0.10
C THR A 57 8.27 -3.99 -0.61
N THR A 58 7.18 -4.13 0.16
CA THR A 58 5.79 -4.13 -0.37
C THR A 58 5.02 -2.84 -0.10
N CYS A 59 5.65 -1.83 0.50
CA CYS A 59 4.94 -0.64 0.97
C CYS A 59 5.73 0.63 0.70
N CYS A 60 5.09 1.63 0.07
CA CYS A 60 5.71 2.95 -0.13
C CYS A 60 5.94 3.72 1.19
N ALA A 61 5.26 3.34 2.27
CA ALA A 61 5.49 3.89 3.60
C ALA A 61 6.65 3.20 4.35
N ASP A 62 7.16 2.06 3.87
CA ASP A 62 8.31 1.36 4.44
C ASP A 62 9.63 1.94 3.88
N VAL A 63 9.85 3.23 4.12
CA VAL A 63 11.00 3.98 3.59
C VAL A 63 12.35 3.47 4.10
N ARG A 64 12.35 2.71 5.20
CA ARG A 64 13.54 2.12 5.81
C ARG A 64 13.79 0.68 5.36
N GLY A 65 12.83 0.06 4.66
CA GLY A 65 12.92 -1.33 4.21
C GLY A 65 12.87 -2.34 5.34
N GLU A 66 12.10 -2.07 6.40
CA GLU A 66 11.93 -2.95 7.56
C GLU A 66 11.23 -4.28 7.18
N LEU A 67 10.42 -4.29 6.12
CA LEU A 67 9.77 -5.49 5.61
C LEU A 67 10.66 -6.35 4.70
N GLY A 68 11.93 -5.97 4.50
CA GLY A 68 12.93 -6.55 3.59
C GLY A 68 12.56 -7.86 2.89
N LEU A 69 12.30 -7.78 1.59
CA LEU A 69 11.80 -8.89 0.77
C LEU A 69 12.83 -9.44 -0.21
N GLY A 70 14.04 -8.87 -0.21
CA GLY A 70 15.16 -9.24 -1.08
C GLY A 70 15.82 -8.03 -1.72
N HIS A 71 16.65 -8.27 -2.73
CA HIS A 71 17.36 -7.27 -3.50
C HIS A 71 17.13 -7.49 -4.99
N VAL A 72 17.14 -6.41 -5.79
CA VAL A 72 16.90 -6.48 -7.25
C VAL A 72 17.98 -7.22 -8.02
N ASP A 73 19.19 -7.27 -7.50
CA ASP A 73 20.33 -7.93 -8.16
C ASP A 73 20.34 -9.44 -7.95
N ASP A 74 19.67 -9.95 -6.93
CA ASP A 74 19.73 -11.37 -6.54
C ASP A 74 18.74 -12.25 -7.31
N ALA A 75 17.61 -11.67 -7.72
CA ALA A 75 16.49 -12.43 -8.26
C ALA A 75 15.51 -11.56 -9.06
N THR A 76 14.82 -12.18 -10.02
CA THR A 76 13.69 -11.56 -10.71
C THR A 76 12.52 -11.28 -9.74
N LEU A 77 11.66 -10.33 -10.09
CA LEU A 77 10.48 -10.01 -9.27
C LEU A 77 9.59 -11.24 -9.00
N SER A 78 9.40 -12.12 -9.99
CA SER A 78 8.62 -13.35 -9.83
C SER A 78 9.26 -14.32 -8.82
N GLN A 79 10.59 -14.42 -8.83
CA GLN A 79 11.34 -15.22 -7.84
C GLN A 79 11.23 -14.60 -6.44
N LEU A 80 11.39 -13.28 -6.31
CA LEU A 80 11.21 -12.56 -5.04
C LEU A 80 9.79 -12.73 -4.48
N TYR A 81 8.76 -12.64 -5.32
CA TYR A 81 7.37 -12.82 -4.92
C TYR A 81 7.05 -14.24 -4.42
N ALA A 82 7.72 -15.24 -4.99
CA ALA A 82 7.64 -16.64 -4.57
C ALA A 82 8.53 -16.95 -3.35
N ALA A 83 9.49 -16.09 -3.02
CA ALA A 83 10.46 -16.30 -1.97
C ALA A 83 9.81 -16.32 -0.58
N ARG A 84 10.54 -16.94 0.36
CA ARG A 84 10.12 -17.12 1.75
C ARG A 84 9.71 -15.81 2.45
N PRO A 85 10.50 -14.71 2.40
CA PRO A 85 10.13 -13.47 3.10
C PRO A 85 8.77 -12.92 2.67
N TRP A 86 8.49 -12.95 1.36
CA TRP A 86 7.23 -12.48 0.81
C TRP A 86 6.06 -13.39 1.20
N ARG A 87 6.24 -14.71 1.14
CA ARG A 87 5.24 -15.69 1.59
C ARG A 87 4.90 -15.51 3.06
N GLU A 88 5.91 -15.33 3.91
CA GLU A 88 5.74 -15.10 5.34
C GLU A 88 5.00 -13.79 5.62
N LEU A 89 5.33 -12.71 4.90
CA LEU A 89 4.62 -11.45 5.03
C LEU A 89 3.13 -11.59 4.66
N ARG A 90 2.80 -12.27 3.56
CA ARG A 90 1.40 -12.54 3.18
C ARG A 90 0.67 -13.36 4.25
N SER A 91 1.33 -14.38 4.80
CA SER A 91 0.77 -15.19 5.89
C SER A 91 0.51 -14.36 7.14
N ARG A 92 1.46 -13.49 7.52
CA ARG A 92 1.35 -12.58 8.66
C ARG A 92 0.23 -11.55 8.50
N GLN A 93 0.02 -11.04 7.29
CA GLN A 93 -1.14 -10.19 6.99
C GLN A 93 -2.45 -10.94 7.23
N HIS A 94 -2.56 -12.16 6.69
CA HIS A 94 -3.76 -12.99 6.83
C HIS A 94 -4.08 -13.35 8.29
N SER A 95 -3.07 -13.61 9.12
CA SER A 95 -3.23 -13.93 10.54
C SER A 95 -3.24 -12.70 11.46
N LEU A 96 -3.20 -11.47 10.91
CA LEU A 96 -3.07 -10.20 11.65
C LEU A 96 -1.86 -10.13 12.59
N GLN A 97 -0.81 -10.91 12.31
CA GLN A 97 0.49 -10.83 12.99
C GLN A 97 1.37 -9.78 12.30
N LEU A 98 0.94 -8.53 12.39
CA LEU A 98 1.49 -7.44 11.57
C LEU A 98 2.87 -7.00 12.08
N PRO A 99 3.94 -7.08 11.28
CA PRO A 99 5.24 -6.51 11.64
C PRO A 99 5.22 -4.97 11.52
N SER A 100 6.26 -4.28 12.01
CA SER A 100 6.49 -2.87 11.64
C SER A 100 6.79 -2.75 10.13
N PRO A 101 6.31 -1.71 9.43
CA PRO A 101 5.44 -0.63 9.92
C PRO A 101 3.94 -0.98 9.86
N CYS A 102 3.57 -2.18 9.43
CA CYS A 102 2.17 -2.60 9.24
C CYS A 102 1.34 -2.55 10.54
N ALA A 103 1.94 -2.85 11.70
CA ALA A 103 1.26 -2.82 13.00
C ALA A 103 0.74 -1.42 13.36
N GLU A 104 1.49 -0.39 12.96
CA GLU A 104 1.26 1.02 13.28
C GLU A 104 0.70 1.82 12.11
N CYS A 105 0.43 1.17 10.98
CA CYS A 105 -0.12 1.82 9.81
C CYS A 105 -1.63 1.56 9.74
N SER A 106 -2.45 2.59 9.92
CA SER A 106 -3.90 2.49 9.72
C SER A 106 -4.34 3.35 8.54
N GLU A 107 -5.56 3.11 8.05
CA GLU A 107 -6.20 4.02 7.10
C GLU A 107 -6.90 5.14 7.86
N CYS A 108 -6.80 6.35 7.34
CA CYS A 108 -7.63 7.45 7.81
C CYS A 108 -9.09 7.11 7.50
N SER A 109 -9.92 7.01 8.55
CA SER A 109 -11.37 6.92 8.40
C SER A 109 -11.90 8.34 8.31
N VAL A 110 -12.38 8.71 7.12
CA VAL A 110 -13.07 9.97 6.89
C VAL A 110 -14.46 9.68 6.34
N PRO A 111 -15.49 10.46 6.70
CA PRO A 111 -16.82 10.34 6.09
C PRO A 111 -16.73 10.39 4.55
N GLY A 112 -17.54 9.59 3.87
CA GLY A 112 -17.63 9.60 2.40
C GLY A 112 -16.48 8.89 1.65
N VAL A 113 -15.49 8.32 2.35
CA VAL A 113 -14.44 7.52 1.69
C VAL A 113 -14.45 6.11 2.26
N SER A 114 -14.77 5.14 1.42
CA SER A 114 -14.63 3.74 1.81
C SER A 114 -13.15 3.40 1.98
N ALA A 115 -12.84 2.66 3.05
CA ALA A 115 -11.53 2.07 3.28
C ALA A 115 -11.06 1.31 2.03
N ARG A 116 -9.77 1.40 1.69
CA ARG A 116 -9.20 0.68 0.53
C ARG A 116 -9.35 -0.83 0.65
N PHE A 117 -9.48 -1.29 1.90
CA PHE A 117 -9.41 -2.69 2.30
C PHE A 117 -10.76 -3.28 2.73
N ALA A 118 -11.88 -2.57 2.51
CA ALA A 118 -13.22 -3.15 2.60
C ALA A 118 -13.41 -4.25 1.54
#